data_AF-A0A2V5X415-F1
#
_entry.id   AF-A0A2V5X415-F1
#
_cell.length_a   1.000
_cell.length_b   1.000
_cell.length_c   1.000
_cell.angle_alpha   90.00
_cell.angle_beta   90.00
_cell.angle_gamma   90.00
#
_symmetry.space_group_name_H-M   'P 1'
#
loop_
_entity.id
_entity.type
_entity.pdbx_description
1 polymer ?
#
loop_
_entity_poly.entity_id
_entity_poly.type
_entity_poly.pdbx_seq_one_letter_code
_entity_poly.pdbx_strand_id
1 'polypeptide(L)'
;MKKRLPLILTGVMAAWFLCTLRAPKENDFAYAEFGGLPIVFNGRVQPIDSLARNSLLQLREKQTANLEPWKGWNERPKIIPAIEWLANVMMKPDAADEWPVFRVDHPELIALLKLPEKDKQNRQDGKHYSWNQIQPSLEAMDR
;
A
#
# COMPACT_ATOMS: atom_id res chain seq x y z
N MET A 1 -13.72 -47.97 20.00
CA MET A 1 -13.84 -46.49 20.05
C MET A 1 -12.87 -45.73 19.13
N LYS A 2 -11.95 -46.38 18.39
CA LYS A 2 -10.93 -45.71 17.52
C LYS A 2 -11.35 -45.44 16.06
N LYS A 3 -12.50 -45.93 15.59
CA LYS A 3 -12.95 -45.78 14.18
C LYS A 3 -13.66 -44.45 13.86
N ARG A 4 -14.20 -43.75 14.87
CA ARG A 4 -14.92 -42.46 14.70
C ARG A 4 -13.99 -41.24 14.83
N LEU A 5 -12.82 -41.42 15.45
CA LEU A 5 -11.80 -40.38 15.63
C LEU A 5 -11.32 -39.75 14.30
N PRO A 6 -10.99 -40.51 13.24
CA PRO A 6 -10.60 -39.89 11.97
C PRO A 6 -11.73 -39.06 11.35
N LEU A 7 -12.97 -39.51 11.49
CA LEU A 7 -14.15 -38.84 10.92
C LEU A 7 -14.46 -37.51 11.63
N ILE A 8 -14.27 -37.45 12.95
CA ILE A 8 -14.38 -36.22 13.73
C ILE A 8 -13.25 -35.25 13.35
N LEU A 9 -12.02 -35.74 13.20
CA LEU A 9 -10.88 -34.91 12.82
C LEU A 9 -11.06 -34.30 11.42
N THR A 10 -11.55 -35.08 10.45
CA THR A 10 -11.89 -34.57 9.11
C THR A 10 -13.01 -33.54 9.16
N GLY A 11 -14.05 -33.76 9.98
CA GLY A 11 -15.13 -32.79 10.17
C GLY A 11 -14.64 -31.46 10.75
N VAL A 12 -13.76 -31.51 11.76
CA VAL A 12 -13.18 -30.31 12.38
C VAL A 12 -12.26 -29.56 11.40
N MET A 13 -11.41 -30.28 10.65
CA MET A 13 -10.55 -29.68 9.63
C MET A 13 -11.36 -29.05 8.48
N ALA A 14 -12.42 -29.73 8.02
CA ALA A 14 -13.31 -29.20 7.00
C ALA A 14 -14.07 -27.96 7.50
N ALA A 15 -14.57 -27.98 8.74
CA ALA A 15 -15.20 -26.82 9.36
C ALA A 15 -14.23 -25.65 9.53
N TRP A 16 -12.98 -25.91 9.93
CA TRP A 16 -11.94 -24.89 10.00
C TRP A 16 -11.66 -24.28 8.63
N PHE A 17 -11.52 -25.09 7.59
CA PHE A 17 -11.33 -24.64 6.20
C PHE A 17 -12.53 -23.86 5.66
N LEU A 18 -13.76 -24.27 5.99
CA LEU A 18 -14.96 -23.51 5.62
C LEU A 18 -15.03 -22.16 6.33
N CYS A 19 -14.57 -22.07 7.58
CA CYS A 19 -14.48 -20.80 8.30
C CYS A 19 -13.43 -19.84 7.71
N THR A 20 -12.38 -20.32 7.04
CA THR A 20 -11.39 -19.44 6.39
C THR A 20 -11.86 -18.86 5.05
N LEU A 21 -12.97 -19.34 4.49
CA LEU A 21 -13.57 -18.79 3.26
C LEU A 21 -14.39 -17.50 3.49
N ARG A 22 -14.62 -17.11 4.74
CA ARG A 22 -15.34 -15.87 5.05
C ARG A 22 -14.46 -14.68 4.74
N ALA A 23 -14.88 -13.83 3.79
CA ALA A 23 -14.23 -12.56 3.53
C ALA A 23 -14.18 -11.72 4.83
N PRO A 24 -13.04 -11.11 5.15
CA PRO A 24 -12.91 -10.27 6.33
C PRO A 24 -13.91 -9.12 6.24
N LYS A 25 -14.63 -8.83 7.33
CA LYS A 25 -15.54 -7.69 7.41
C LYS A 25 -14.71 -6.42 7.51
N GLU A 26 -14.85 -5.52 6.53
CA GLU A 26 -14.26 -4.19 6.57
C GLU A 26 -15.09 -3.32 7.53
N ASN A 27 -14.43 -2.68 8.51
CA ASN A 27 -15.12 -1.95 9.60
C ASN A 27 -15.28 -0.45 9.34
N ASP A 28 -14.62 0.12 8.32
CA ASP A 28 -14.53 1.58 8.14
C ASP A 28 -14.98 2.02 6.74
N PHE A 29 -14.15 1.75 5.72
CA PHE A 29 -14.48 2.01 4.32
C PHE A 29 -14.53 0.69 3.53
N ALA A 30 -15.48 0.58 2.60
CA ALA A 30 -15.66 -0.59 1.74
C ALA A 30 -14.64 -0.62 0.59
N TYR A 31 -13.36 -0.77 0.91
CA TYR A 31 -12.25 -0.81 -0.05
C TYR A 31 -12.41 -1.94 -1.07
N ALA A 32 -12.96 -3.09 -0.67
CA ALA A 32 -13.21 -4.20 -1.57
C ALA A 32 -14.24 -3.84 -2.66
N GLU A 33 -15.35 -3.19 -2.27
CA GLU A 33 -16.39 -2.77 -3.21
C GLU A 33 -15.92 -1.61 -4.09
N PHE A 34 -15.24 -0.63 -3.49
CA PHE A 34 -14.64 0.50 -4.21
C PHE A 34 -13.64 0.00 -5.26
N GLY A 35 -12.78 -0.96 -4.91
CA GLY A 35 -11.82 -1.59 -5.83
C GLY A 35 -12.45 -2.28 -7.03
N GLY A 36 -13.71 -2.71 -6.92
CA GLY A 36 -14.49 -3.34 -7.98
C GLY A 36 -15.10 -2.37 -8.99
N LEU A 37 -15.05 -1.06 -8.74
CA LEU A 37 -15.64 -0.06 -9.64
C LEU A 37 -14.95 -0.07 -11.02
N PRO A 38 -15.71 -0.17 -12.12
CA PRO A 38 -15.14 -0.21 -13.46
C PRO A 38 -14.67 1.19 -13.89
N ILE A 39 -13.45 1.25 -14.41
CA ILE A 39 -12.86 2.46 -15.01
C ILE A 39 -12.25 2.14 -16.37
N VAL A 40 -12.11 3.16 -17.23
CA VAL A 40 -11.39 3.02 -18.50
C VAL A 40 -9.94 3.48 -18.28
N PHE A 41 -8.99 2.56 -18.44
CA PHE A 41 -7.56 2.87 -18.39
C PHE A 41 -6.83 2.12 -19.51
N ASN A 42 -5.97 2.79 -20.25
CA ASN A 42 -5.35 2.29 -21.49
C ASN A 42 -6.36 1.72 -22.51
N GLY A 43 -7.54 2.35 -22.64
CA GLY A 43 -8.58 1.93 -23.57
C GLY A 43 -9.34 0.65 -23.19
N ARG A 44 -9.06 0.03 -22.03
CA ARG A 44 -9.77 -1.15 -21.53
C ARG A 44 -10.53 -0.85 -20.25
N VAL A 45 -11.75 -1.38 -20.15
CA VAL A 45 -12.51 -1.38 -18.88
C VAL A 45 -11.84 -2.33 -17.92
N GLN A 46 -11.41 -1.83 -16.77
CA GLN A 46 -10.77 -2.60 -15.71
C GLN A 46 -11.22 -2.12 -14.33
N PRO A 47 -11.09 -2.95 -13.28
CA PRO A 47 -11.38 -2.49 -11.93
C PRO A 47 -10.40 -1.39 -11.50
N ILE A 48 -10.86 -0.42 -10.72
CA ILE A 48 -10.01 0.66 -10.20
C ILE A 48 -8.86 0.15 -9.33
N ASP A 49 -8.99 -1.01 -8.67
CA ASP A 49 -7.88 -1.66 -7.96
C ASP A 49 -6.69 -1.97 -8.90
N SER A 50 -6.94 -2.28 -10.17
CA SER A 50 -5.86 -2.49 -11.15
C SER A 50 -5.09 -1.19 -11.41
N LEU A 51 -5.77 -0.05 -11.51
CA LEU A 51 -5.10 1.25 -11.61
C LEU A 51 -4.27 1.52 -10.35
N ALA A 52 -4.84 1.31 -9.16
CA ALA A 52 -4.15 1.53 -7.90
C ALA A 52 -2.85 0.73 -7.81
N ARG A 53 -2.90 -0.57 -8.13
CA ARG A 53 -1.74 -1.46 -8.10
C ARG A 53 -0.69 -1.09 -9.14
N ASN A 54 -1.11 -0.75 -10.35
CA ASN A 54 -0.20 -0.35 -11.42
C ASN A 54 0.50 0.97 -11.09
N SER A 55 -0.22 1.94 -10.53
CA SER A 55 0.36 3.20 -10.07
C SER A 55 1.40 2.98 -8.96
N LEU A 56 1.09 2.20 -7.92
CA LEU A 56 2.08 1.90 -6.88
C LEU A 56 3.27 1.07 -7.40
N LEU A 57 3.04 0.18 -8.37
CA LEU A 57 4.14 -0.55 -9.01
C LEU A 57 5.09 0.42 -9.72
N GLN A 58 4.56 1.45 -10.38
CA GLN A 58 5.37 2.47 -11.04
C GLN A 58 6.06 3.40 -10.04
N LEU A 59 5.39 3.79 -8.96
CA LEU A 59 5.91 4.75 -7.98
C LEU A 59 6.92 4.15 -7.00
N ARG A 60 6.78 2.86 -6.64
CA ARG A 60 7.60 2.21 -5.61
C ARG A 60 7.95 0.73 -5.84
N GLU A 61 7.74 0.21 -7.05
CA GLU A 61 8.03 -1.18 -7.43
C GLU A 61 7.23 -2.25 -6.66
N LYS A 62 6.23 -1.86 -5.86
CA LYS A 62 5.42 -2.76 -5.04
C LYS A 62 3.96 -2.35 -5.12
N GLN A 63 3.07 -3.34 -5.09
CA GLN A 63 1.61 -3.14 -5.16
C GLN A 63 0.96 -2.81 -3.80
N THR A 64 1.75 -2.47 -2.79
CA THR A 64 1.29 -2.05 -1.47
C THR A 64 2.02 -0.77 -1.10
N ALA A 65 1.46 0.07 -0.24
CA ALA A 65 2.16 1.24 0.27
C ALA A 65 2.65 0.95 1.69
N ASN A 66 3.96 1.02 1.91
CA ASN A 66 4.53 0.95 3.25
C ASN A 66 4.58 2.37 3.80
N LEU A 67 3.77 2.67 4.82
CA LEU A 67 3.70 3.99 5.44
C LEU A 67 4.81 4.23 6.45
N GLU A 68 5.54 3.18 6.85
CA GLU A 68 6.61 3.23 7.84
C GLU A 68 7.88 2.51 7.33
N PRO A 69 8.45 2.93 6.18
CA PRO A 69 9.59 2.26 5.57
C PRO A 69 10.88 2.33 6.40
N TRP A 70 10.97 3.25 7.36
CA TRP A 70 12.09 3.37 8.29
C TRP A 70 12.11 2.26 9.36
N LYS A 71 10.99 1.57 9.60
CA LYS A 71 10.88 0.46 10.55
C LYS A 71 11.43 -0.83 9.96
N GLY A 72 12.14 -1.60 10.79
CA GLY A 72 12.61 -2.93 10.40
C GLY A 72 11.46 -3.94 10.29
N TRP A 73 11.72 -5.10 9.67
CA TRP A 73 10.72 -6.17 9.54
C TRP A 73 10.14 -6.64 10.89
N ASN A 74 10.97 -6.60 11.95
CA ASN A 74 10.58 -6.98 13.32
C ASN A 74 9.54 -6.04 13.94
N GLU A 75 9.45 -4.81 13.47
CA GLU A 75 8.62 -3.75 14.07
C GLU A 75 7.21 -3.67 13.43
N ARG A 76 6.90 -4.59 12.51
CA ARG A 76 5.61 -4.69 11.81
C ARG A 76 5.18 -3.33 11.23
N PRO A 77 5.88 -2.83 10.19
CA PRO A 77 5.55 -1.56 9.59
C PRO A 77 4.09 -1.54 9.10
N LYS A 78 3.43 -0.39 9.20
CA LYS A 78 2.09 -0.21 8.66
C LYS A 78 2.11 -0.25 7.14
N ILE A 79 1.65 -1.36 6.56
CA ILE A 79 1.52 -1.56 5.12
C ILE A 79 0.04 -1.57 4.77
N ILE A 80 -0.36 -0.72 3.83
CA ILE A 80 -1.73 -0.63 3.33
C ILE A 80 -1.85 -1.19 1.90
N PRO A 81 -3.00 -1.75 1.52
CA PRO A 81 -3.25 -2.20 0.15
C PRO A 81 -3.33 -1.02 -0.82
N ALA A 82 -3.09 -1.29 -2.12
CA ALA A 82 -3.10 -0.26 -3.15
C ALA A 82 -4.43 0.51 -3.22
N ILE A 83 -5.56 -0.19 -3.11
CA ILE A 83 -6.86 0.44 -3.18
C ILE A 83 -7.12 1.39 -2.00
N GLU A 84 -6.65 1.06 -0.80
CA GLU A 84 -6.72 1.95 0.37
C GLU A 84 -5.87 3.19 0.14
N TRP A 85 -4.67 3.02 -0.41
CA TRP A 85 -3.83 4.15 -0.79
C TRP A 85 -4.53 5.06 -1.80
N LEU A 86 -5.03 4.51 -2.92
CA LEU A 86 -5.66 5.31 -3.97
C LEU A 86 -6.93 6.00 -3.48
N ALA A 87 -7.76 5.31 -2.68
CA ALA A 87 -8.95 5.90 -2.09
C ALA A 87 -8.60 7.12 -1.22
N ASN A 88 -7.55 7.04 -0.40
CA ASN A 88 -7.10 8.18 0.40
C ASN A 88 -6.47 9.28 -0.44
N VAL A 89 -5.75 8.98 -1.52
CA VAL A 89 -5.28 10.00 -2.48
C VAL A 89 -6.45 10.79 -3.07
N MET A 90 -7.57 10.11 -3.39
CA MET A 90 -8.74 10.75 -3.99
C MET A 90 -9.62 11.49 -2.97
N MET A 91 -9.75 10.97 -1.73
CA MET A 91 -10.71 11.46 -0.75
C MET A 91 -10.08 12.31 0.36
N LYS A 92 -8.79 12.12 0.64
CA LYS A 92 -8.02 12.76 1.73
C LYS A 92 -6.58 13.09 1.25
N PRO A 93 -6.43 13.95 0.22
CA PRO A 93 -5.13 14.26 -0.35
C PRO A 93 -4.14 14.79 0.68
N ASP A 94 -4.58 15.66 1.60
CA ASP A 94 -3.73 16.23 2.65
C ASP A 94 -3.00 15.16 3.49
N ALA A 95 -3.69 14.06 3.81
CA ALA A 95 -3.09 12.95 4.54
C ALA A 95 -2.22 12.06 3.65
N ALA A 96 -2.60 11.88 2.39
CA ALA A 96 -1.86 11.06 1.44
C ALA A 96 -0.53 11.69 1.02
N ASP A 97 -0.46 13.02 0.98
CA ASP A 97 0.73 13.79 0.60
C ASP A 97 1.87 13.69 1.63
N GLU A 98 1.55 13.30 2.87
CA GLU A 98 2.53 13.01 3.92
C GLU A 98 3.13 11.60 3.81
N TRP A 99 2.55 10.70 3.01
CA TRP A 99 2.96 9.30 2.99
C TRP A 99 4.20 9.06 2.14
N PRO A 100 5.16 8.23 2.62
CA PRO A 100 6.40 7.94 1.91
C PRO A 100 6.17 6.92 0.77
N VAL A 101 5.55 7.37 -0.31
CA VAL A 101 5.13 6.53 -1.43
C VAL A 101 6.13 6.56 -2.58
N PHE A 102 6.80 7.67 -2.83
CA PHE A 102 7.68 7.83 -3.98
C PHE A 102 9.05 7.23 -3.69
N ARG A 103 9.47 6.22 -4.47
CA ARG A 103 10.81 5.67 -4.34
C ARG A 103 11.78 6.42 -5.23
N VAL A 104 12.88 6.89 -4.64
CA VAL A 104 13.98 7.54 -5.34
C VAL A 104 15.28 6.86 -4.91
N ASP A 105 15.91 6.16 -5.85
CA ASP A 105 17.18 5.44 -5.59
C ASP A 105 18.40 6.21 -6.12
N HIS A 106 18.22 7.14 -7.06
CA HIS A 106 19.35 7.82 -7.71
C HIS A 106 19.91 8.95 -6.83
N PRO A 107 21.20 8.90 -6.42
CA PRO A 107 21.76 9.84 -5.46
C PRO A 107 21.80 11.29 -5.99
N GLU A 108 22.05 11.49 -7.27
CA GLU A 108 22.03 12.83 -7.86
C GLU A 108 20.63 13.46 -7.83
N LEU A 109 19.58 12.64 -7.99
CA LEU A 109 18.21 13.12 -7.93
C LEU A 109 17.81 13.48 -6.49
N ILE A 110 18.26 12.69 -5.52
CA ILE A 110 18.10 12.99 -4.09
C ILE A 110 18.77 14.33 -3.74
N ALA A 111 20.01 14.54 -4.21
CA ALA A 111 20.74 15.78 -3.98
C ALA A 111 20.07 16.98 -4.68
N LEU A 112 19.63 16.79 -5.93
CA LEU A 112 18.93 17.82 -6.72
C LEU A 112 17.63 18.26 -6.06
N LEU A 113 16.84 17.29 -5.60
CA LEU A 113 15.56 17.52 -4.92
C LEU A 113 15.75 17.89 -3.44
N LYS A 114 16.99 17.97 -2.93
CA LYS A 114 17.32 18.27 -1.52
C LYS A 114 16.54 17.40 -0.54
N LEU A 115 16.36 16.13 -0.90
CA LEU A 115 15.58 15.19 -0.11
C LEU A 115 16.36 14.75 1.13
N PRO A 116 15.67 14.43 2.24
CA PRO A 116 16.33 14.04 3.46
C PRO A 116 17.14 12.75 3.30
N GLU A 117 18.27 12.69 3.99
CA GLU A 117 19.07 11.49 4.09
C GLU A 117 18.43 10.45 5.01
N LYS A 118 19.06 9.28 5.11
CA LYS A 118 18.58 8.19 5.94
C LYS A 118 18.72 8.53 7.43
N ASP A 119 17.60 8.82 8.08
CA ASP A 119 17.53 9.00 9.52
C ASP A 119 16.29 8.31 10.15
N LYS A 120 16.55 7.28 10.96
CA LYS A 120 15.49 6.56 11.66
C LYS A 120 14.76 7.40 12.70
N GLN A 121 15.42 8.38 13.33
CA GLN A 121 14.81 9.22 14.35
C GLN A 121 13.77 10.16 13.73
N ASN A 122 14.09 10.69 12.55
CA ASN A 122 13.21 11.56 11.76
C ASN A 122 12.27 10.80 10.81
N ARG A 123 12.08 9.49 10.99
CA ARG A 123 11.17 8.65 10.19
C ARG A 123 11.53 8.64 8.69
N GLN A 124 12.82 8.53 8.39
CA GLN A 124 13.36 8.55 7.02
C GLN A 124 14.20 7.29 6.78
N ASP A 125 13.92 6.59 5.69
CA ASP A 125 14.71 5.43 5.26
C ASP A 125 15.78 5.79 4.20
N GLY A 126 15.71 7.03 3.67
CA GLY A 126 16.57 7.56 2.62
C GLY A 126 16.27 7.01 1.22
N LYS A 127 15.07 6.44 1.00
CA LYS A 127 14.65 5.89 -0.31
C LYS A 127 13.21 6.18 -0.66
N HIS A 128 12.32 6.26 0.33
CA HIS A 128 10.91 6.51 0.14
C HIS A 128 10.56 7.89 0.69
N TYR A 129 9.99 8.72 -0.18
CA TYR A 129 9.71 10.12 0.07
C TYR A 129 8.23 10.42 -0.12
N SER A 130 7.75 11.43 0.59
CA SER A 130 6.39 11.92 0.48
C SER A 130 6.26 13.04 -0.56
N TRP A 131 5.03 13.32 -1.00
CA TRP A 131 4.81 14.41 -1.96
C TRP A 131 5.25 15.76 -1.38
N ASN A 132 4.94 16.01 -0.11
CA ASN A 132 5.34 17.23 0.61
C ASN A 132 6.87 17.44 0.68
N GLN A 133 7.66 16.36 0.58
CA GLN A 133 9.12 16.47 0.53
C GLN A 133 9.63 16.82 -0.88
N ILE A 134 8.91 16.41 -1.92
CA ILE A 134 9.33 16.58 -3.33
C ILE A 134 8.82 17.90 -3.91
N GLN A 135 7.57 18.26 -3.62
CA GLN A 135 6.88 19.42 -4.18
C GLN A 135 7.67 20.74 -4.11
N PRO A 136 8.28 21.14 -2.96
CA PRO A 136 8.97 22.42 -2.86
C PRO A 136 10.16 22.55 -3.82
N SER A 137 10.85 21.44 -4.08
CA SER A 137 12.00 21.41 -4.98
C SER A 137 11.58 21.46 -6.43
N LEU A 138 10.45 20.85 -6.80
CA LEU A 138 9.89 20.95 -8.16
C LEU A 138 9.44 22.38 -8.48
N GLU A 139 8.71 23.02 -7.56
CA GLU A 139 8.25 24.40 -7.73
C GLU A 139 9.41 25.41 -7.84
N ALA A 140 10.56 25.10 -7.24
CA ALA A 140 11.77 25.90 -7.36
C ALA A 140 12.49 25.73 -8.70
N MET A 141 12.28 24.61 -9.40
CA MET A 141 12.91 24.32 -10.70
C MET A 141 12.08 24.82 -11.89
N ASP A 142 10.76 24.89 -11.74
CA ASP A 142 9.84 25.40 -12.77
C ASP A 142 9.82 26.94 -12.89
N ARG A 143 10.51 27.65 -11.98
CA ARG A 143 10.69 29.11 -12.01
C ARG A 143 12.00 29.51 -12.67
#